data_AF-A0A4W5LGZ5-F1
#
_entry.id   AF-A0A4W5LGZ5-F1
#
_cell.length_a   1.000
_cell.length_b   1.000
_cell.length_c   1.000
_cell.angle_alpha   90.00
_cell.angle_beta   90.00
_cell.angle_gamma   90.00
#
_symmetry.space_group_name_H-M   'P 1'
#
loop_
_entity.id
_entity.type
_entity.pdbx_description
1 polymer ?
#
loop_
_entity_poly.entity_id
_entity_poly.type
_entity_poly.pdbx_seq_one_letter_code
_entity_poly.pdbx_strand_id
1 'polypeptide(L)'
;MCSMTSLHSWLSPLIRGGKWNKVWSLFTCKPRGLIYLTDTRRYTIVKDPSSSTVEFNSHNKKYRSLERSFKRRLRAIYQRFSGGPDNTTIQGRNHVYFMEGDGIYKMDTRQAAGNPEPEEVLCLDSVGKGDWSLQRLRLSPSEHSLAATVKTPDREEARCVLVKLGDREPTLDPPQPLLTIDKVFSVEWATDDILFYSSQQNLQCHRVFRLDLTATGTRSTLVYQEQQPE
;
A
#
# COMPACT_ATOMS: atom_id res chain seq x y z
N MET A 1 -26.58 -17.60 -25.82
CA MET A 1 -27.21 -16.26 -25.85
C MET A 1 -28.15 -16.17 -24.66
N CYS A 2 -27.78 -15.42 -23.62
CA CYS A 2 -28.68 -14.87 -22.63
C CYS A 2 -28.00 -13.65 -21.99
N SER A 3 -28.81 -12.63 -21.77
CA SER A 3 -28.48 -11.22 -21.78
C SER A 3 -27.85 -10.73 -20.47
N MET A 4 -26.91 -9.79 -20.60
CA MET A 4 -26.51 -8.87 -19.55
C MET A 4 -27.68 -7.94 -19.20
N THR A 5 -28.05 -7.84 -17.93
CA THR A 5 -28.54 -6.61 -17.26
C THR A 5 -28.95 -6.94 -15.84
N SER A 6 -28.16 -6.49 -14.86
CA SER A 6 -28.62 -6.02 -13.55
C SER A 6 -27.40 -5.90 -12.64
N LEU A 7 -26.91 -4.67 -12.43
CA LEU A 7 -26.15 -4.23 -11.26
C LEU A 7 -25.91 -2.71 -11.40
N HIS A 8 -26.99 -1.93 -11.37
CA HIS A 8 -26.94 -0.49 -11.10
C HIS A 8 -28.15 -0.09 -10.26
N SER A 9 -27.96 -0.24 -8.97
CA SER A 9 -28.70 0.35 -7.86
C SER A 9 -27.83 -0.12 -6.69
N TRP A 10 -27.11 0.71 -5.97
CA TRP A 10 -27.63 1.58 -4.92
C TRP A 10 -26.58 2.67 -4.67
N LEU A 11 -26.83 3.91 -5.11
CA LEU A 11 -26.21 5.10 -4.53
C LEU A 11 -27.19 6.27 -4.61
N SER A 12 -27.63 6.71 -3.43
CA SER A 12 -28.17 8.03 -3.05
C SER A 12 -29.64 8.33 -3.42
N PRO A 13 -30.42 8.88 -2.47
CA PRO A 13 -30.31 10.33 -2.24
C PRO A 13 -30.50 10.78 -0.77
N LEU A 14 -29.64 11.70 -0.32
CA LEU A 14 -30.03 12.75 0.62
C LEU A 14 -29.24 14.02 0.27
N ILE A 15 -29.83 14.84 -0.60
CA ILE A 15 -29.48 16.25 -0.77
C ILE A 15 -30.63 17.06 -0.18
N ARG A 16 -30.37 17.77 0.92
CA ARG A 16 -31.14 18.96 1.31
C ARG A 16 -30.22 20.00 1.94
N GLY A 17 -30.13 21.15 1.27
CA GLY A 17 -29.94 22.45 1.90
C GLY A 17 -28.51 22.94 2.10
N GLY A 18 -27.94 23.59 1.09
CA GLY A 18 -26.74 24.42 1.25
C GLY A 18 -26.31 25.07 -0.07
N LYS A 19 -26.22 26.41 -0.09
CA LYS A 19 -26.07 27.27 -1.27
C LYS A 19 -24.88 26.91 -2.18
N TRP A 20 -25.14 26.80 -3.48
CA TRP A 20 -24.14 26.70 -4.53
C TRP A 20 -23.72 28.09 -5.00
N ASN A 21 -22.47 28.48 -4.77
CA ASN A 21 -21.81 29.52 -5.55
C ASN A 21 -20.84 28.86 -6.53
N LYS A 22 -21.10 29.11 -7.81
CA LYS A 22 -20.26 28.77 -8.95
C LYS A 22 -18.93 29.50 -8.88
N VAL A 23 -17.81 28.77 -8.95
CA VAL A 23 -16.74 29.02 -9.92
C VAL A 23 -16.14 27.66 -10.31
N TRP A 24 -16.75 27.04 -11.31
CA TRP A 24 -16.12 25.98 -12.09
C TRP A 24 -15.33 26.65 -13.22
N SER A 25 -14.01 26.66 -13.14
CA SER A 25 -13.14 26.71 -14.32
C SER A 25 -11.74 26.23 -13.91
N LEU A 26 -11.02 25.62 -14.86
CA LEU A 26 -9.67 25.04 -14.76
C LEU A 26 -9.57 23.52 -14.51
N PHE A 27 -10.37 22.74 -15.22
CA PHE A 27 -9.92 21.41 -15.68
C PHE A 27 -10.15 21.28 -17.18
N THR A 28 -9.25 21.86 -17.98
CA THR A 28 -9.02 21.44 -19.36
C THR A 28 -7.72 20.66 -19.39
N CYS A 29 -7.82 19.33 -19.23
CA CYS A 29 -6.70 18.43 -19.44
C CYS A 29 -6.48 18.31 -20.96
N LYS A 30 -5.50 19.04 -21.51
CA LYS A 30 -5.04 18.81 -22.89
C LYS A 30 -4.31 17.46 -22.95
N PRO A 31 -4.50 16.63 -23.98
CA PRO A 31 -3.75 15.40 -24.15
C PRO A 31 -2.32 15.77 -24.56
N ARG A 32 -1.32 15.25 -23.84
CA ARG A 32 0.09 15.38 -24.24
C ARG A 32 0.72 13.99 -24.34
N GLY A 33 0.89 13.58 -25.59
CA GLY A 33 2.10 12.96 -26.12
C GLY A 33 2.60 11.69 -25.43
N LEU A 34 2.28 10.56 -26.06
CA LEU A 34 3.00 9.31 -25.92
C LEU A 34 4.48 9.56 -26.34
N ILE A 35 5.43 9.30 -25.44
CA ILE A 35 6.87 9.33 -25.77
C ILE A 35 7.32 7.89 -25.94
N TYR A 36 7.56 7.48 -27.19
CA TYR A 36 8.34 6.27 -27.48
C TYR A 36 9.82 6.58 -27.22
N LEU A 37 10.47 5.75 -26.41
CA LEU A 37 11.93 5.69 -26.32
C LEU A 37 12.43 4.88 -27.51
N THR A 38 12.91 5.56 -28.55
CA THR A 38 13.82 4.94 -29.52
C THR A 38 15.23 5.47 -29.26
N ASP A 39 16.10 4.54 -28.87
CA ASP A 39 17.51 4.74 -28.61
C ASP A 39 18.31 4.86 -29.93
N THR A 40 19.53 5.41 -29.79
CA THR A 40 20.66 5.52 -30.72
C THR A 40 20.76 6.81 -31.54
N ARG A 41 21.17 7.90 -30.87
CA ARG A 41 22.07 8.89 -31.48
C ARG A 41 23.49 8.70 -30.96
N ARG A 42 24.35 8.13 -31.81
CA ARG A 42 25.81 8.16 -31.66
C ARG A 42 26.26 9.62 -31.70
N TYR A 43 26.83 10.11 -30.62
CA TYR A 43 27.52 11.40 -30.60
C TYR A 43 28.99 11.17 -30.93
N THR A 44 29.42 11.64 -32.10
CA THR A 44 30.84 11.84 -32.40
C THR A 44 31.31 13.09 -31.64
N ILE A 45 32.16 12.88 -30.64
CA ILE A 45 32.82 13.98 -29.91
C ILE A 45 33.92 14.54 -30.81
N VAL A 46 33.66 15.68 -31.45
CA VAL A 46 34.73 16.53 -31.99
C VAL A 46 35.27 17.35 -30.82
N LYS A 47 36.52 17.10 -30.44
CA LYS A 47 37.20 17.77 -29.33
C LYS A 47 37.70 19.15 -29.78
N ASP A 48 36.95 20.20 -29.46
CA ASP A 48 37.51 21.55 -29.31
C ASP A 48 37.66 21.88 -27.81
N PRO A 49 38.90 22.05 -27.29
CA PRO A 49 39.19 22.04 -25.86
C PRO A 49 38.93 23.37 -25.12
N SER A 50 38.52 24.45 -25.79
CA SER A 50 38.36 25.79 -25.17
C SER A 50 36.91 26.28 -25.06
N SER A 51 36.01 25.87 -25.96
CA SER A 51 34.59 26.29 -25.93
C SER A 51 33.71 25.38 -25.06
N SER A 52 34.07 24.09 -24.98
CA SER A 52 33.29 23.04 -24.32
C SER A 52 33.20 23.20 -22.79
N THR A 53 34.23 23.76 -22.15
CA THR A 53 34.32 23.88 -20.69
C THR A 53 33.41 24.96 -20.12
N VAL A 54 33.24 26.07 -20.84
CA VAL A 54 32.38 27.20 -20.41
C VAL A 54 30.91 26.83 -20.54
N GLU A 55 30.54 26.20 -21.66
CA GLU A 55 29.19 25.69 -21.87
C GLU A 55 28.84 24.59 -20.87
N PHE A 56 29.74 23.64 -20.62
CA PHE A 56 29.55 22.59 -19.60
C PHE A 56 29.34 23.16 -18.19
N ASN A 57 30.15 24.14 -17.79
CA ASN A 57 30.02 24.80 -16.49
C ASN A 57 28.72 25.61 -16.36
N SER A 58 28.26 26.24 -17.44
CA SER A 58 26.98 26.94 -17.49
C SER A 58 25.79 25.97 -17.35
N HIS A 59 25.81 24.86 -18.09
CA HIS A 59 24.81 23.80 -17.99
C HIS A 59 24.78 23.17 -16.59
N ASN A 60 25.95 22.90 -15.99
CA ASN A 60 26.05 22.36 -14.64
C ASN A 60 25.43 23.30 -13.59
N LYS A 61 25.72 24.61 -13.67
CA LYS A 61 25.10 25.63 -12.81
C LYS A 61 23.58 25.65 -12.96
N LYS A 62 23.08 25.53 -14.20
CA LYS A 62 21.65 25.45 -14.51
C LYS A 62 21.00 24.20 -13.88
N TYR A 63 21.60 23.02 -14.05
CA TYR A 63 21.09 21.78 -13.45
C TYR A 63 21.10 21.82 -11.92
N ARG A 64 22.15 22.36 -11.30
CA ARG A 64 22.19 22.56 -9.84
C ARG A 64 21.12 23.52 -9.36
N SER A 65 20.84 24.58 -10.12
CA SER A 65 19.73 25.50 -9.81
C SER A 65 18.37 24.80 -9.88
N LEU A 66 18.15 23.99 -10.92
CA LEU A 66 16.95 23.18 -11.08
C LEU A 66 16.79 22.15 -9.97
N GLU A 67 17.86 21.42 -9.62
CA GLU A 67 17.87 20.47 -8.50
C GLU A 67 17.44 21.15 -7.19
N ARG A 68 18.03 22.32 -6.87
CA ARG A 68 17.65 23.11 -5.69
C ARG A 68 16.21 23.61 -5.76
N SER A 69 15.73 23.96 -6.94
CA SER A 69 14.34 24.38 -7.16
C SER A 69 13.36 23.23 -6.91
N PHE A 70 13.63 22.06 -7.49
CA PHE A 70 12.80 20.86 -7.30
C PHE A 70 12.82 20.38 -5.85
N LYS A 71 13.98 20.31 -5.20
CA LYS A 71 14.08 19.95 -3.77
C LYS A 71 13.26 20.88 -2.88
N ARG A 72 13.33 22.19 -3.10
CA ARG A 72 12.53 23.18 -2.36
C ARG A 72 11.03 22.98 -2.61
N ARG A 73 10.62 22.81 -3.87
CA ARG A 73 9.22 22.61 -4.24
C ARG A 73 8.66 21.31 -3.68
N LEU A 74 9.41 20.22 -3.75
CA LEU A 74 9.03 18.92 -3.15
C LEU A 74 8.88 19.05 -1.64
N ARG A 75 9.83 19.68 -0.95
CA ARG A 75 9.73 19.90 0.50
C ARG A 75 8.51 20.74 0.86
N ALA A 76 8.24 21.82 0.12
CA ALA A 76 7.06 22.66 0.37
C ALA A 76 5.74 21.89 0.17
N ILE A 77 5.66 21.05 -0.85
CA ILE A 77 4.50 20.18 -1.10
C ILE A 77 4.36 19.15 0.02
N TYR A 78 5.44 18.44 0.36
CA TYR A 78 5.43 17.44 1.43
C TYR A 78 4.95 18.05 2.75
N GLN A 79 5.52 19.18 3.17
CA GLN A 79 5.13 19.88 4.40
C GLN A 79 3.67 20.33 4.41
N ARG A 80 3.10 20.64 3.24
CA ARG A 80 1.68 21.00 3.11
C ARG A 80 0.76 19.80 3.40
N PHE A 81 1.21 18.58 3.12
CA PHE A 81 0.41 17.36 3.26
C PHE A 81 0.84 16.46 4.43
N SER A 82 1.99 16.72 5.06
CA SER A 82 2.48 15.97 6.22
C SER A 82 1.78 16.32 7.53
N GLY A 83 0.92 17.34 7.55
CA GLY A 83 0.10 17.71 8.71
C GLY A 83 -1.24 16.96 8.79
N GLY A 84 -1.53 16.06 7.84
CA GLY A 84 -2.65 15.12 7.98
C GLY A 84 -2.37 14.08 9.06
N PRO A 85 -3.39 13.40 9.62
CA PRO A 85 -3.16 12.25 10.47
C PRO A 85 -2.26 11.27 9.72
N ASP A 86 -1.24 10.74 10.39
CA ASP A 86 -0.35 9.76 9.77
C ASP A 86 -1.20 8.58 9.28
N ASN A 87 -1.23 8.40 7.96
CA ASN A 87 -1.91 7.28 7.30
C ASN A 87 -1.30 5.92 7.68
N THR A 88 -0.33 5.90 8.59
CA THR A 88 0.27 4.71 9.21
C THR A 88 -0.64 4.12 10.29
N THR A 89 -1.68 4.86 10.71
CA THR A 89 -2.64 4.42 11.71
C THR A 89 -3.88 3.81 11.05
N ILE A 90 -4.32 2.67 11.55
CA ILE A 90 -5.55 2.00 11.15
C ILE A 90 -6.48 1.98 12.33
N GLN A 91 -7.62 2.63 12.17
CA GLN A 91 -8.63 2.73 13.21
C GLN A 91 -9.53 1.48 13.16
N GLY A 92 -9.40 0.65 14.20
CA GLY A 92 -10.39 -0.37 14.52
C GLY A 92 -11.54 0.23 15.35
N ARG A 93 -12.34 -0.64 15.92
CA ARG A 93 -13.58 -0.36 16.63
C ARG A 93 -13.30 0.15 18.03
N ASN A 94 -12.33 -0.48 18.70
CA ASN A 94 -11.89 -0.11 20.04
C ASN A 94 -10.37 0.14 20.10
N HIS A 95 -9.63 -0.21 19.06
CA HIS A 95 -8.17 -0.13 19.03
C HIS A 95 -7.71 0.71 17.86
N VAL A 96 -6.58 1.40 18.04
CA VAL A 96 -5.80 1.98 16.94
C VAL A 96 -4.59 1.10 16.72
N TYR A 97 -4.36 0.73 15.47
CA TYR A 97 -3.20 -0.03 15.04
C TYR A 97 -2.22 0.91 14.37
N PHE A 98 -0.93 0.77 14.64
CA PHE A 98 0.09 1.59 14.02
C PHE A 98 1.39 0.81 13.88
N MET A 99 2.25 1.30 13.00
CA MET A 99 3.60 0.78 12.86
C MET A 99 4.57 1.67 13.64
N GLU A 100 5.47 1.05 14.38
CA GLU A 100 6.63 1.70 14.99
C GLU A 100 7.86 0.81 14.81
N GLY A 101 8.90 1.32 14.13
CA GLY A 101 10.03 0.50 13.72
C GLY A 101 9.59 -0.70 12.88
N ASP A 102 10.04 -1.89 13.25
CA ASP A 102 9.71 -3.17 12.62
C ASP A 102 8.53 -3.89 13.30
N GLY A 103 7.80 -3.20 14.18
CA GLY A 103 6.66 -3.74 14.91
C GLY A 103 5.32 -3.13 14.47
N ILE A 104 4.28 -3.95 14.49
CA ILE A 104 2.88 -3.53 14.41
C ILE A 104 2.31 -3.60 15.81
N TYR A 105 1.77 -2.49 16.28
CA TYR A 105 1.23 -2.35 17.62
C TYR A 105 -0.25 -2.03 17.56
N LYS A 106 -0.96 -2.33 18.65
CA LYS A 106 -2.33 -1.87 18.90
C LYS A 106 -2.40 -1.15 20.24
N MET A 107 -3.26 -0.14 20.30
CA MET A 107 -3.55 0.62 21.52
C MET A 107 -5.06 0.70 21.72
N ASP A 108 -5.54 0.40 22.94
CA ASP A 108 -6.94 0.56 23.31
C ASP A 108 -7.31 2.04 23.45
N THR A 109 -8.23 2.49 22.59
CA THR A 109 -8.71 3.87 22.55
C THR A 109 -9.47 4.29 23.81
N ARG A 110 -10.02 3.33 24.56
CA ARG A 110 -10.75 3.57 25.81
C ARG A 110 -9.81 3.90 26.97
N GLN A 111 -8.57 3.44 26.88
CA GLN A 111 -7.55 3.61 27.92
C GLN A 111 -6.72 4.89 27.71
N ALA A 112 -7.08 5.74 26.74
CA ALA A 112 -6.39 6.99 26.43
C ALA A 112 -6.28 7.98 27.63
N ALA A 113 -7.07 7.80 28.69
CA ALA A 113 -7.05 8.64 29.89
C ALA A 113 -5.86 8.35 30.84
N GLY A 114 -5.14 7.23 30.67
CA GLY A 114 -3.95 6.92 31.46
C GLY A 114 -2.94 6.21 30.56
N ASN A 115 -1.85 6.93 30.20
CA ASN A 115 -0.73 6.50 29.35
C ASN A 115 -0.75 5.00 28.97
N PRO A 116 -1.57 4.59 27.99
CA PRO A 116 -1.73 3.18 27.69
C PRO A 116 -0.46 2.68 26.99
N GLU A 117 0.11 1.56 27.45
CA GLU A 117 1.24 0.95 26.77
C GLU A 117 0.74 0.23 25.50
N PRO A 118 1.38 0.46 24.34
CA PRO A 118 1.05 -0.27 23.12
C PRO A 118 1.33 -1.76 23.27
N GLU A 119 0.40 -2.60 22.82
CA GLU A 119 0.59 -4.05 22.74
C GLU A 119 1.16 -4.40 21.37
N GLU A 120 2.32 -5.06 21.32
CA GLU A 120 2.86 -5.57 20.06
C GLU A 120 1.96 -6.70 19.53
N VAL A 121 1.58 -6.60 18.26
CA VAL A 121 0.72 -7.57 17.55
C VAL A 121 1.54 -8.41 16.59
N LEU A 122 2.54 -7.81 15.93
CA LEU A 122 3.40 -8.51 14.99
C LEU A 122 4.77 -7.84 14.94
N CYS A 123 5.81 -8.61 15.22
CA CYS A 123 7.18 -8.23 14.92
C CYS A 123 7.56 -8.70 13.51
N LEU A 124 8.02 -7.81 12.63
CA LEU A 124 8.38 -8.17 11.24
C LEU A 124 9.59 -9.10 11.16
N ASP A 125 10.48 -9.08 12.15
CA ASP A 125 11.60 -10.04 12.24
C ASP A 125 11.11 -11.49 12.33
N SER A 126 9.90 -11.72 12.86
CA SER A 126 9.29 -13.06 12.93
C SER A 126 8.88 -13.62 11.56
N VAL A 127 8.76 -12.77 10.53
CA VAL A 127 8.41 -13.16 9.15
C VAL A 127 9.59 -13.86 8.45
N GLY A 128 10.80 -13.68 8.99
CA GLY A 128 12.04 -14.28 8.53
C GLY A 128 13.09 -13.22 8.20
N LYS A 129 14.28 -13.68 7.83
CA LYS A 129 15.40 -12.77 7.54
C LYS A 129 15.13 -11.90 6.30
N GLY A 130 15.06 -10.59 6.48
CA GLY A 130 14.95 -9.62 5.39
C GLY A 130 14.57 -8.24 5.90
N ASP A 131 14.85 -7.20 5.10
CA ASP A 131 14.45 -5.82 5.39
C ASP A 131 12.97 -5.67 4.99
N TRP A 132 12.06 -6.20 5.82
CA TRP A 132 10.63 -6.18 5.52
C TRP A 132 10.04 -4.78 5.69
N SER A 133 9.13 -4.43 4.80
CA SER A 133 8.31 -3.23 4.92
C SER A 133 6.84 -3.60 4.79
N LEU A 134 5.98 -2.99 5.61
CA LEU A 134 4.53 -3.17 5.48
C LEU A 134 4.03 -2.43 4.25
N GLN A 135 3.33 -3.15 3.39
CA GLN A 135 2.64 -2.60 2.23
C GLN A 135 1.17 -2.30 2.55
N ARG A 136 0.53 -3.16 3.34
CA ARG A 136 -0.88 -3.06 3.67
C ARG A 136 -1.21 -3.80 4.96
N LEU A 137 -2.19 -3.30 5.70
CA LEU A 137 -2.77 -3.99 6.86
C LEU A 137 -4.29 -3.97 6.73
N ARG A 138 -4.92 -5.11 7.01
CA ARG A 138 -6.38 -5.32 6.92
C ARG A 138 -6.86 -6.05 8.17
N LEU A 139 -7.80 -5.44 8.87
CA LEU A 139 -8.52 -6.08 9.98
C LEU A 139 -9.68 -6.91 9.43
N SER A 140 -9.94 -8.04 10.07
CA SER A 140 -11.17 -8.78 9.82
C SER A 140 -12.39 -7.98 10.31
N PRO A 141 -13.62 -8.27 9.83
CA PRO A 141 -14.79 -7.43 10.10
C PRO A 141 -15.09 -7.17 11.58
N SER A 142 -14.85 -8.16 12.45
CA SER A 142 -15.01 -8.04 13.91
C SER A 142 -13.68 -7.87 14.65
N GLU A 143 -12.57 -7.67 13.93
CA GLU A 143 -11.23 -7.45 14.48
C GLU A 143 -10.69 -8.64 15.28
N HIS A 144 -11.08 -9.86 14.92
CA HIS A 144 -10.53 -11.10 15.48
C HIS A 144 -9.22 -11.53 14.83
N SER A 145 -8.95 -11.03 13.63
CA SER A 145 -7.73 -11.35 12.89
C SER A 145 -7.20 -10.12 12.15
N LEU A 146 -5.89 -10.11 11.95
CA LEU A 146 -5.16 -9.09 11.20
C LEU A 146 -4.40 -9.76 10.07
N ALA A 147 -4.49 -9.17 8.88
CA ALA A 147 -3.69 -9.55 7.72
C ALA A 147 -2.73 -8.41 7.37
N ALA A 148 -1.43 -8.67 7.49
CA ALA A 148 -0.37 -7.75 7.12
C ALA A 148 0.30 -8.24 5.82
N THR A 149 0.30 -7.42 4.78
CA THR A 149 1.06 -7.67 3.56
C THR A 149 2.40 -6.96 3.67
N VAL A 150 3.49 -7.72 3.57
CA VAL A 150 4.85 -7.25 3.79
C VAL A 150 5.75 -7.62 2.61
N LYS A 151 6.76 -6.79 2.34
CA LYS A 151 7.61 -6.92 1.16
C LYS A 151 9.02 -6.45 1.46
N THR A 152 10.01 -7.12 0.89
CA THR A 152 11.41 -6.66 0.90
C THR A 152 11.72 -5.80 -0.33
N PRO A 153 12.66 -4.84 -0.25
CA PRO A 153 13.01 -3.98 -1.39
C PRO A 153 13.56 -4.71 -2.60
N ASP A 154 14.20 -5.87 -2.39
CA ASP A 154 14.89 -6.66 -3.40
C ASP A 154 13.97 -7.61 -4.17
N ARG A 155 12.75 -7.84 -3.68
CA ARG A 155 11.79 -8.77 -4.30
C ARG A 155 10.55 -8.06 -4.74
N GLU A 156 9.90 -8.59 -5.77
CA GLU A 156 8.62 -8.08 -6.18
C GLU A 156 7.48 -8.69 -5.36
N GLU A 157 7.60 -9.98 -5.05
CA GLU A 157 6.57 -10.76 -4.39
C GLU A 157 6.43 -10.37 -2.91
N ALA A 158 5.20 -10.07 -2.50
CA ALA A 158 4.90 -9.83 -1.09
C ALA A 158 4.47 -11.13 -0.38
N ARG A 159 4.56 -11.10 0.94
CA ARG A 159 4.00 -12.11 1.84
C ARG A 159 2.79 -11.53 2.56
N CYS A 160 1.79 -12.35 2.81
CA CYS A 160 0.72 -12.02 3.76
C CYS A 160 0.94 -12.80 5.05
N VAL A 161 1.01 -12.09 6.16
CA VAL A 161 1.14 -12.61 7.51
C VAL A 161 -0.20 -12.43 8.21
N LEU A 162 -0.78 -13.52 8.68
CA LEU A 162 -2.02 -13.53 9.43
C LEU A 162 -1.72 -13.67 10.92
N VAL A 163 -2.35 -12.81 11.72
CA VAL A 163 -2.23 -12.81 13.18
C VAL A 163 -3.62 -12.87 13.77
N LYS A 164 -3.80 -13.68 14.80
CA LYS A 164 -5.05 -13.74 15.55
C LYS A 164 -5.03 -12.66 16.64
N LEU A 165 -6.05 -11.82 16.65
CA LEU A 165 -6.27 -10.78 17.64
C LEU A 165 -7.19 -11.35 18.73
N GLY A 166 -6.65 -11.66 19.90
CA GLY A 166 -7.41 -12.22 21.04
C GLY A 166 -7.84 -11.16 22.07
N ASP A 167 -8.89 -11.49 22.83
CA ASP A 167 -9.36 -10.75 24.01
C ASP A 167 -8.73 -11.24 25.35
N ARG A 168 -7.75 -12.16 25.31
CA ARG A 168 -7.16 -12.78 26.52
C ARG A 168 -5.64 -12.85 26.48
N GLU A 169 -5.10 -12.83 27.70
CA GLU A 169 -3.72 -12.53 28.11
C GLU A 169 -2.57 -12.96 27.18
N PRO A 170 -1.49 -12.15 27.17
CA PRO A 170 -0.29 -12.37 26.37
C PRO A 170 0.41 -13.64 26.86
N THR A 171 0.04 -14.77 26.29
CA THR A 171 0.54 -16.09 26.71
C THR A 171 1.80 -16.50 25.96
N LEU A 172 2.17 -15.76 24.91
CA LEU A 172 3.42 -15.92 24.18
C LEU A 172 3.97 -14.55 23.83
N ASP A 173 5.13 -14.25 24.41
CA ASP A 173 5.92 -13.08 24.06
C ASP A 173 7.06 -13.57 23.14
N PRO A 174 7.09 -13.19 21.84
CA PRO A 174 6.15 -12.35 21.09
C PRO A 174 4.98 -13.13 20.44
N PRO A 175 3.89 -12.45 20.03
CA PRO A 175 2.77 -13.07 19.33
C PRO A 175 3.23 -13.70 18.01
N GLN A 176 2.97 -14.99 17.84
CA GLN A 176 3.38 -15.69 16.62
C GLN A 176 2.35 -15.56 15.50
N PRO A 177 2.79 -15.44 14.24
CA PRO A 177 1.91 -15.53 13.08
C PRO A 177 1.09 -16.83 13.09
N LEU A 178 -0.21 -16.71 12.84
CA LEU A 178 -1.10 -17.84 12.61
C LEU A 178 -0.73 -18.57 11.31
N LEU A 179 -0.46 -17.80 10.26
CA LEU A 179 -0.12 -18.31 8.93
C LEU A 179 0.67 -17.25 8.16
N THR A 180 1.64 -17.69 7.35
CA THR A 180 2.28 -16.84 6.34
C THR A 180 2.01 -17.41 4.95
N ILE A 181 1.57 -16.56 4.04
CA ILE A 181 1.25 -16.89 2.64
C ILE A 181 2.22 -16.16 1.75
N ASP A 182 3.01 -16.90 0.98
CA ASP A 182 3.94 -16.34 0.00
C ASP A 182 3.24 -15.87 -1.28
N LYS A 183 3.92 -15.00 -2.02
CA LYS A 183 3.54 -14.60 -3.38
C LYS A 183 2.13 -14.02 -3.45
N VAL A 184 1.77 -13.18 -2.49
CA VAL A 184 0.47 -12.52 -2.43
C VAL A 184 0.56 -11.13 -3.06
N PHE A 185 -0.48 -10.73 -3.80
CA PHE A 185 -0.60 -9.37 -4.32
C PHE A 185 -1.67 -8.55 -3.63
N SER A 186 -2.83 -9.15 -3.40
CA SER A 186 -3.94 -8.51 -2.70
C SER A 186 -4.64 -9.47 -1.77
N VAL A 187 -5.25 -8.92 -0.73
CA VAL A 187 -5.93 -9.62 0.35
C VAL A 187 -7.15 -8.83 0.75
N GLU A 188 -8.30 -9.50 0.86
CA GLU A 188 -9.55 -8.91 1.33
C GLU A 188 -10.31 -9.92 2.22
N TRP A 189 -10.84 -9.43 3.34
CA TRP A 189 -11.67 -10.22 4.24
C TRP A 189 -13.11 -10.30 3.72
N ALA A 190 -13.70 -11.49 3.74
CA ALA A 190 -15.13 -11.69 3.50
C ALA A 190 -15.89 -11.88 4.82
N THR A 191 -15.32 -12.61 5.76
CA THR A 191 -15.79 -12.77 7.15
C THR A 191 -14.58 -12.79 8.08
N ASP A 192 -14.77 -13.00 9.38
CA ASP A 192 -13.65 -13.15 10.32
C ASP A 192 -12.80 -14.41 10.08
N ASP A 193 -13.39 -15.42 9.44
CA ASP A 193 -12.78 -16.72 9.19
C ASP A 193 -12.51 -16.98 7.70
N ILE A 194 -12.91 -16.07 6.81
CA ILE A 194 -12.77 -16.24 5.36
C ILE A 194 -12.09 -15.02 4.76
N LEU A 195 -10.98 -15.29 4.07
CA LEU A 195 -10.16 -14.29 3.40
C LEU A 195 -9.92 -14.70 1.95
N PHE A 196 -10.06 -13.75 1.03
CA PHE A 196 -9.68 -13.93 -0.36
C PHE A 196 -8.31 -13.32 -0.59
N TYR A 197 -7.46 -14.01 -1.33
CA TYR A 197 -6.18 -13.46 -1.76
C TYR A 197 -5.90 -13.78 -3.22
N SER A 198 -5.26 -12.83 -3.89
CA SER A 198 -4.68 -13.07 -5.22
C SER A 198 -3.20 -13.41 -5.08
N SER A 199 -2.74 -14.40 -5.86
CA SER A 199 -1.32 -14.73 -5.93
C SER A 199 -0.66 -14.04 -7.12
N GLN A 200 0.59 -13.64 -6.96
CA GLN A 200 1.41 -13.05 -8.01
C GLN A 200 2.64 -13.90 -8.32
N GLN A 201 2.90 -14.05 -9.61
CA GLN A 201 4.11 -14.68 -10.11
C GLN A 201 4.54 -13.94 -11.38
N ASN A 202 5.82 -13.60 -11.50
CA ASN A 202 6.35 -12.89 -12.67
C ASN A 202 5.57 -11.60 -12.99
N LEU A 203 5.33 -10.73 -12.00
CA LEU A 203 4.52 -9.49 -12.13
C LEU A 203 3.05 -9.73 -12.54
N GLN A 204 2.57 -10.96 -12.56
CA GLN A 204 1.24 -11.33 -13.06
C GLN A 204 0.35 -11.94 -11.97
N CYS A 205 -0.91 -11.52 -11.94
CA CYS A 205 -1.92 -11.95 -10.96
C CYS A 205 -3.05 -12.70 -11.64
N HIS A 206 -2.95 -14.03 -11.75
CA HIS A 206 -3.93 -14.83 -12.50
C HIS A 206 -4.81 -15.71 -11.63
N ARG A 207 -4.49 -15.86 -10.34
CA ARG A 207 -5.16 -16.84 -9.47
C ARG A 207 -5.68 -16.14 -8.22
N VAL A 208 -6.92 -16.43 -7.88
CA VAL A 208 -7.56 -15.99 -6.64
C VAL A 208 -7.94 -17.21 -5.85
N PHE A 209 -7.63 -17.17 -4.56
CA PHE A 209 -7.88 -18.22 -3.61
C PHE A 209 -8.81 -17.71 -2.52
N ARG A 210 -9.66 -18.61 -2.02
CA ARG A 210 -10.37 -18.48 -0.76
C ARG A 210 -9.60 -19.24 0.30
N LEU A 211 -9.22 -18.56 1.36
CA LEU A 211 -8.65 -19.12 2.57
C LEU A 211 -9.74 -19.23 3.64
N ASP A 212 -9.96 -20.45 4.12
CA ASP A 212 -10.79 -20.74 5.29
C ASP A 212 -9.89 -20.91 6.52
N LEU A 213 -10.12 -20.11 7.57
CA LEU A 213 -9.48 -20.20 8.88
C LEU A 213 -10.42 -20.97 9.81
N THR A 214 -10.26 -22.29 9.90
CA THR A 214 -11.13 -23.13 10.75
C THR A 214 -10.39 -23.57 12.02
N ALA A 215 -11.14 -23.96 13.06
CA ALA A 215 -10.56 -24.47 14.30
C ALA A 215 -9.67 -25.72 14.09
N THR A 216 -9.93 -26.49 13.03
CA THR A 216 -9.17 -27.70 12.68
C THR A 216 -7.99 -27.44 11.74
N GLY A 217 -7.80 -26.18 11.30
CA GLY A 217 -6.69 -25.78 10.45
C GLY A 217 -7.10 -24.80 9.35
N THR A 218 -6.13 -24.47 8.49
CA THR A 218 -6.33 -23.55 7.37
C THR A 218 -6.46 -24.31 6.06
N ARG A 219 -7.42 -23.93 5.21
CA ARG A 219 -7.59 -24.52 3.88
C ARG A 219 -7.66 -23.44 2.81
N SER A 220 -6.78 -23.52 1.82
CA SER A 220 -6.82 -22.65 0.64
C SER A 220 -7.45 -23.37 -0.55
N THR A 221 -8.42 -22.73 -1.20
CA THR A 221 -9.14 -23.25 -2.38
C THR A 221 -9.05 -22.25 -3.51
N LEU A 222 -8.62 -22.69 -4.70
CA LEU A 222 -8.64 -21.86 -5.91
C LEU A 222 -10.10 -21.57 -6.30
N VAL A 223 -10.47 -20.28 -6.36
CA VAL A 223 -11.83 -19.85 -6.72
C VAL A 223 -11.90 -19.22 -8.11
N TYR A 224 -10.77 -18.73 -8.62
CA TYR A 224 -10.69 -18.16 -9.95
C TYR A 224 -9.28 -18.31 -10.53
N GLN A 225 -9.21 -18.59 -11.82
CA GLN A 225 -7.97 -18.61 -12.59
C GLN A 225 -8.21 -18.00 -13.97
N GLU A 226 -7.49 -16.93 -14.27
CA GLU A 226 -7.42 -16.34 -15.61
C GLU A 226 -6.74 -17.34 -16.56
N GLN A 227 -7.40 -17.62 -17.69
CA GLN A 227 -6.95 -18.59 -18.69
C GLN A 227 -6.27 -17.91 -19.88
N GLN A 228 -6.51 -16.61 -20.07
CA GLN A 228 -5.94 -15.82 -21.16
C GLN A 228 -5.30 -14.55 -20.62
N PRO A 229 -4.13 -14.68 -19.98
CA PRO A 229 -3.26 -13.52 -19.82
C PRO A 229 -2.69 -13.19 -21.20
N GLU A 230 -2.95 -11.99 -21.70
CA GLU A 230 -2.69 -11.58 -23.09
C GLU A 230 -1.40 -12.11 -23.72
#